data_AF-A0A0G0XEW0-F1
#
_entry.id   AF-A0A0G0XEW0-F1
#
_cell.length_a   1.000
_cell.length_b   1.000
_cell.length_c   1.000
_cell.angle_alpha   90.00
_cell.angle_beta   90.00
_cell.angle_gamma   90.00
#
_symmetry.space_group_name_H-M   'P 1'
#
loop_
_entity.id
_entity.type
_entity.pdbx_description
1 polymer ?
#
loop_
_entity_poly.entity_id
_entity_poly.type
_entity_poly.pdbx_seq_one_letter_code
_entity_poly.pdbx_strand_id
1 'polypeptide(L)'
;MFKYCDVSQIGVANEIKTDSEFNTYMRKELPPSPISNPGLKALSAAANPLKSDYLYYLSTRSGDEIIFSKTSEEHAQNRKKYLEL
;
A
#
# COMPACT_ATOMS: atom_id res chain seq x y z
N MET A 1 -5.94 15.52 -9.47
CA MET A 1 -6.24 14.35 -10.32
C MET A 1 -6.03 13.06 -9.51
N PHE A 2 -6.81 12.83 -8.44
CA PHE A 2 -6.83 11.58 -7.64
C PHE A 2 -8.18 11.42 -6.93
N LYS A 3 -9.29 11.79 -7.59
CA LYS A 3 -10.62 11.92 -6.96
C LYS A 3 -11.31 10.58 -6.63
N TYR A 4 -10.63 9.45 -6.82
CA TYR A 4 -11.22 8.10 -6.80
C TYR A 4 -10.49 7.07 -5.94
N CYS A 5 -9.44 7.44 -5.19
CA CYS A 5 -8.79 6.50 -4.28
C CYS A 5 -9.56 6.42 -2.94
N ASP A 6 -10.86 6.16 -3.00
CA ASP A 6 -11.66 5.82 -1.83
C ASP A 6 -11.86 4.31 -1.78
N VAL A 7 -10.86 3.61 -1.24
CA VAL A 7 -10.89 2.15 -1.04
C VAL A 7 -11.99 1.68 -0.08
N SER A 8 -12.75 2.62 0.52
CA SER A 8 -13.94 2.30 1.31
C SER A 8 -15.20 2.04 0.47
N GLN A 9 -15.18 2.39 -0.83
CA GLN A 9 -16.30 2.15 -1.75
C GLN A 9 -16.24 0.71 -2.32
N ILE A 10 -16.80 -0.23 -1.53
CA ILE A 10 -17.55 -1.43 -1.92
C ILE A 10 -17.09 -2.15 -3.22
N GLY A 11 -16.29 -3.21 -3.03
CA GLY A 11 -15.89 -4.22 -4.02
C GLY A 11 -14.59 -4.93 -3.64
N VAL A 12 -13.65 -4.15 -3.10
CA VAL A 12 -12.29 -4.58 -2.76
C VAL A 12 -12.24 -5.71 -1.74
N ALA A 13 -13.12 -5.70 -0.74
CA ALA A 13 -13.14 -6.71 0.33
C ALA A 13 -13.38 -8.15 -0.18
N ASN A 14 -14.08 -8.30 -1.32
CA ASN A 14 -14.24 -9.59 -1.98
C ASN A 14 -13.07 -9.87 -2.93
N GLU A 15 -12.57 -8.86 -3.65
CA GLU A 15 -11.44 -9.02 -4.57
C GLU A 15 -10.14 -9.45 -3.87
N ILE A 16 -9.85 -8.90 -2.68
CA ILE A 16 -8.64 -9.29 -1.90
C ILE A 16 -8.68 -10.74 -1.41
N LYS A 17 -9.83 -11.42 -1.50
CA LYS A 17 -10.01 -12.83 -1.14
C LYS A 17 -9.97 -13.77 -2.35
N THR A 18 -9.79 -13.24 -3.56
CA THR A 18 -9.69 -14.07 -4.78
C THR A 18 -8.38 -14.83 -4.78
N ASP A 19 -8.45 -16.15 -4.95
CA ASP A 19 -7.24 -16.98 -5.04
C ASP A 19 -6.55 -16.78 -6.40
N SER A 20 -5.32 -16.27 -6.34
CA SER A 20 -4.44 -16.03 -7.49
C SER A 20 -2.99 -16.09 -7.02
N GLU A 21 -2.08 -16.51 -7.90
CA GLU A 21 -0.63 -16.49 -7.63
C GLU A 21 -0.09 -15.05 -7.44
N PHE A 22 -0.82 -14.04 -7.90
CA PHE A 22 -0.46 -12.63 -7.75
C PHE A 22 -1.07 -11.96 -6.51
N ASN A 23 -1.91 -12.66 -5.73
CA ASN A 23 -2.59 -12.06 -4.59
C ASN A 23 -1.71 -12.04 -3.32
N THR A 24 -1.03 -10.91 -3.09
CA THR A 24 -0.16 -10.69 -1.92
C THR A 24 -0.92 -10.49 -0.60
N TYR A 25 -2.26 -10.44 -0.60
CA TYR A 25 -3.05 -10.55 0.65
C TYR A 25 -3.12 -11.99 1.16
N MET A 26 -3.09 -12.98 0.25
CA MET A 26 -3.24 -14.41 0.58
C MET A 26 -1.92 -15.16 0.57
N ARG A 27 -0.94 -14.70 -0.23
CA ARG A 27 0.36 -15.35 -0.38
C ARG A 27 1.45 -14.42 0.18
N LYS A 28 2.28 -14.98 1.05
CA LYS A 28 3.53 -14.33 1.48
C LYS A 28 4.51 -14.41 0.31
N GLU A 29 5.46 -13.48 0.25
CA GLU A 29 6.47 -13.32 -0.82
C GLU A 29 6.01 -12.43 -1.99
N LEU A 30 6.92 -12.21 -2.95
CA LEU A 30 6.66 -11.44 -4.16
C LEU A 30 5.85 -12.27 -5.16
N PRO A 31 5.03 -11.62 -6.02
CA PRO A 31 4.36 -12.30 -7.12
C PRO A 31 5.38 -12.93 -8.10
N PRO A 32 4.96 -13.95 -8.90
CA PRO A 32 5.86 -14.69 -9.78
C PRO A 32 6.48 -13.85 -10.90
N SER A 33 5.84 -12.73 -11.27
CA SER A 33 6.36 -11.78 -12.26
C SER A 33 5.91 -10.34 -11.95
N PRO A 34 6.53 -9.32 -12.57
CA PRO A 34 6.12 -7.93 -12.42
C PRO A 34 4.68 -7.69 -12.90
N ILE A 35 3.92 -6.88 -12.14
CA ILE A 35 2.52 -6.54 -12.47
C ILE A 35 2.38 -5.35 -13.43
N SER A 36 3.47 -4.63 -13.71
CA SER A 36 3.48 -3.44 -14.55
C SER A 36 4.89 -3.11 -15.03
N ASN A 37 5.02 -2.07 -15.85
CA ASN A 37 6.27 -1.55 -16.38
C ASN A 37 6.80 -0.39 -15.49
N PRO A 38 7.76 -0.63 -14.58
CA PRO A 38 8.25 0.41 -13.68
C PRO A 38 9.10 1.46 -14.41
N GLY A 39 8.93 2.73 -14.05
CA GLY A 39 9.84 3.80 -14.48
C GLY A 39 11.18 3.76 -13.75
N LEU A 40 12.16 4.53 -14.24
CA LEU A 40 13.52 4.57 -13.69
C LEU A 40 13.59 4.88 -12.19
N LYS A 41 12.72 5.77 -11.69
CA LYS A 41 12.65 6.09 -10.26
C LYS A 41 12.28 4.88 -9.40
N ALA A 42 11.30 4.08 -9.85
CA ALA A 42 10.88 2.88 -9.14
C ALA A 42 11.96 1.80 -9.17
N LEU A 43 12.63 1.62 -10.32
CA LEU A 43 13.76 0.68 -10.45
C LEU A 43 14.92 1.06 -9.52
N SER A 44 15.28 2.35 -9.47
CA SER A 44 16.34 2.84 -8.58
C SER A 44 16.00 2.65 -7.10
N ALA A 45 14.75 2.92 -6.71
CA ALA A 45 14.28 2.73 -5.34
C ALA A 45 14.26 1.25 -4.92
N ALA A 46 13.89 0.34 -5.83
CA ALA A 46 13.94 -1.10 -5.58
C ALA A 46 15.37 -1.62 -5.44
N ALA A 47 16.31 -1.12 -6.26
CA ALA A 47 17.72 -1.51 -6.21
C ALA A 47 18.47 -0.90 -5.01
N ASN A 48 18.09 0.30 -4.58
CA ASN A 48 18.74 1.05 -3.51
C ASN A 48 17.72 1.57 -2.48
N PRO A 49 17.10 0.68 -1.69
CA PRO A 49 16.10 1.09 -0.72
C PRO A 49 16.75 1.89 0.43
N LEU A 50 16.03 2.89 0.93
CA LEU A 50 16.41 3.57 2.16
C LEU A 50 16.19 2.62 3.34
N LYS A 51 17.24 2.39 4.15
CA LYS A 51 17.10 1.61 5.39
C LYS A 51 16.13 2.32 6.34
N SER A 52 15.11 1.59 6.78
CA SER A 52 14.16 2.07 7.77
C SER A 52 13.49 0.88 8.48
N ASP A 53 12.88 1.15 9.63
CA ASP A 53 12.09 0.17 10.39
C ASP A 53 10.60 0.24 10.05
N TYR A 54 10.21 0.97 9.00
CA TYR A 54 8.80 1.17 8.66
C TYR A 54 8.24 -0.08 7.99
N LEU A 55 7.12 -0.57 8.51
CA LEU A 55 6.40 -1.74 7.98
C LEU A 55 5.05 -1.38 7.38
N TYR A 56 4.52 -0.19 7.71
CA TYR A 56 3.19 0.24 7.30
C TYR A 56 3.24 1.65 6.73
N TYR A 57 2.41 1.93 5.73
CA TYR A 57 2.21 3.28 5.20
C TYR A 57 0.74 3.52 4.82
N LEU A 58 0.31 4.78 4.81
CA LEU A 58 -0.96 5.21 4.21
C LEU A 58 -0.78 6.56 3.51
N SER A 59 -1.55 6.79 2.46
CA SER A 59 -1.70 8.12 1.86
C SER A 59 -2.83 8.88 2.54
N THR A 60 -2.66 10.18 2.79
CA THR A 60 -3.75 11.03 3.27
C THR A 60 -4.87 11.13 2.22
N ARG A 61 -6.09 11.51 2.63
CA ARG A 61 -7.24 11.62 1.70
C ARG A 61 -7.03 12.68 0.62
N SER A 62 -6.22 13.71 0.88
CA SER A 62 -5.84 14.69 -0.14
C SER A 62 -4.86 14.12 -1.17
N GLY A 63 -4.12 13.07 -0.81
CA GLY A 63 -3.10 12.42 -1.65
C GLY A 63 -1.75 13.11 -1.62
N ASP A 64 -1.59 14.17 -0.81
CA ASP A 64 -0.38 15.00 -0.81
C ASP A 64 0.74 14.41 0.07
N GLU A 65 0.38 13.53 1.01
CA GLU A 65 1.32 13.00 2.01
C GLU A 65 1.21 11.49 2.16
N ILE A 66 2.37 10.83 2.34
CA ILE A 66 2.49 9.43 2.74
C ILE A 66 2.97 9.38 4.19
N ILE A 67 2.18 8.76 5.06
CA ILE A 67 2.46 8.61 6.48
C ILE A 67 3.01 7.20 6.71
N PHE A 68 4.20 7.10 7.31
CA PHE A 68 4.87 5.83 7.62
C PHE A 68 4.75 5.48 9.11
N SER A 69 4.71 4.18 9.43
CA SER A 69 4.57 3.65 10.80
C SER A 69 5.34 2.34 10.96
N LYS A 70 5.88 2.12 12.16
CA LYS A 70 6.67 0.93 12.49
C LYS A 70 5.80 -0.22 12.99
N THR A 71 4.70 0.11 13.66
CA THR A 71 3.80 -0.87 14.29
C THR A 71 2.39 -0.82 13.72
N SER A 72 1.63 -1.92 13.92
CA SER A 72 0.22 -1.99 13.55
C SER A 72 -0.64 -1.01 14.32
N GLU A 73 -0.30 -0.75 15.59
CA GLU A 73 -1.03 0.17 16.47
C GLU A 73 -0.88 1.61 16.00
N GLU A 74 0.36 2.03 15.68
CA GLU A 74 0.64 3.33 15.07
C GLU A 74 -0.13 3.51 13.76
N HIS A 75 -0.11 2.48 12.90
CA HIS A 75 -0.83 2.52 11.64
C HIS A 75 -2.35 2.67 11.83
N ALA A 76 -2.93 1.96 12.80
CA ALA A 76 -4.36 2.05 13.12
C ALA A 76 -4.74 3.44 13.68
N GLN A 77 -3.88 4.06 14.48
CA GLN A 77 -4.08 5.43 14.96
C GLN A 77 -3.97 6.45 13.82
N ASN A 78 -3.01 6.28 12.92
CA ASN A 78 -2.85 7.14 11.75
C ASN A 78 -4.06 7.04 10.82
N ARG A 79 -4.63 5.85 10.61
CA ARG A 79 -5.87 5.70 9.85
C ARG A 79 -7.03 6.52 10.44
N LYS A 80 -7.23 6.47 11.76
CA LYS A 80 -8.25 7.29 12.44
C LYS A 80 -8.02 8.78 12.25
N LYS A 81 -6.76 9.20 12.35
CA LYS A 81 -6.35 10.61 12.28
C LYS A 81 -6.45 11.19 10.87
N TYR A 82 -6.01 10.46 9.85
CA TYR A 82 -5.83 10.97 8.49
C TYR A 82 -6.92 10.54 7.51
N LEU A 83 -7.67 9.48 7.81
CA LEU A 83 -8.71 8.92 6.93
C LEU A 83 -10.10 8.90 7.57
N GLU A 84 -10.23 9.29 8.84
CA GLU A 84 -11.51 9.29 9.58
C GLU A 84 -12.12 7.85 9.72
N LEU A 85 -11.25 6.83 9.78
CA LEU A 85 -11.60 5.38 9.88
C LEU A 85 -11.21 4.74 11.21
#